data_AF-A0A9E0ND96-F1
#
_entry.id   AF-A0A9E0ND96-F1
#
_cell.length_a   1.000
_cell.length_b   1.000
_cell.length_c   1.000
_cell.angle_alpha   90.00
_cell.angle_beta   90.00
_cell.angle_gamma   90.00
#
_symmetry.space_group_name_H-M   'P 1'
#
loop_
_entity.id
_entity.type
_entity.pdbx_description
1 polymer ?
#
loop_
_entity_poly.entity_id
_entity_poly.type
_entity_poly.pdbx_seq_one_letter_code
_entity_poly.pdbx_strand_id
1 'polypeptide(L)'
;MNEFGGCATAGKSVRVALSQIIKQMSDPQMTGRLTAIMKKINLEDQTEARGYRAILISQQSQYLNRFAFDKNVSLEGVFVAPFTLSHTPGRDSGTLTVPAFNPANLVNAPAGATHFRLIHALACVSDFAYNDTTGVYEPIDAANNELSDVQYSGYIDLFSPVATSTVVTATLPGSPTLTADASVLQCIGIEFYQQVGANYYLFNSGNALKIQEIF
;
A
#
# COMPACT_ATOMS: atom_id res chain seq x y z
N MET A 1 -27.99 2.74 -2.96
CA MET A 1 -27.34 2.33 -1.69
C MET A 1 -26.30 1.25 -1.94
N ASN A 2 -26.56 0.32 -2.88
CA ASN A 2 -25.70 -0.81 -3.25
C ASN A 2 -24.28 -0.41 -3.68
N GLU A 3 -24.13 0.55 -4.62
CA GLU A 3 -22.81 0.99 -5.08
C GLU A 3 -21.90 1.51 -3.94
N PHE A 4 -22.47 2.23 -2.96
CA PHE A 4 -21.69 2.75 -1.84
C PHE A 4 -21.21 1.62 -0.92
N GLY A 5 -22.05 0.62 -0.68
CA GLY A 5 -21.66 -0.60 0.03
C GLY A 5 -20.57 -1.37 -0.73
N GLY A 6 -20.68 -1.46 -2.06
CA GLY A 6 -19.64 -2.03 -2.92
C GLY A 6 -18.31 -1.28 -2.83
N CYS A 7 -18.33 0.05 -2.90
CA CYS A 7 -17.14 0.89 -2.72
C CYS A 7 -16.49 0.69 -1.35
N ALA A 8 -17.30 0.57 -0.29
CA ALA A 8 -16.80 0.30 1.06
C ALA A 8 -16.17 -1.09 1.17
N THR A 9 -16.71 -2.07 0.43
CA THR A 9 -16.21 -3.46 0.36
C THR A 9 -14.90 -3.54 -0.41
N ALA A 10 -14.81 -2.91 -1.58
CA ALA A 10 -13.55 -2.79 -2.33
C ALA A 10 -12.47 -2.09 -1.51
N GLY A 11 -12.82 -0.98 -0.86
CA GLY A 11 -11.92 -0.27 0.06
C GLY A 11 -11.54 -1.09 1.29
N LYS A 12 -12.40 -2.01 1.75
CA LYS A 12 -12.08 -2.95 2.83
C LYS A 12 -11.02 -3.95 2.38
N SER A 13 -11.10 -4.48 1.17
CA SER A 13 -10.13 -5.46 0.65
C SER A 13 -8.69 -4.92 0.67
N VAL A 14 -8.48 -3.65 0.30
CA VAL A 14 -7.16 -2.99 0.45
C VAL A 14 -6.67 -3.00 1.90
N ARG A 15 -7.56 -2.70 2.86
CA ARG A 15 -7.21 -2.66 4.29
C ARG A 15 -6.95 -4.05 4.86
N VAL A 16 -7.66 -5.07 4.37
CA VAL A 16 -7.46 -6.46 4.77
C VAL A 16 -6.11 -6.96 4.25
N ALA A 17 -5.82 -6.72 2.96
CA ALA A 17 -4.55 -7.06 2.34
C ALA A 17 -3.36 -6.44 3.09
N LEU A 18 -3.48 -5.17 3.52
CA LEU A 18 -2.43 -4.44 4.23
C LEU A 18 -2.58 -4.44 5.76
N SER A 19 -3.38 -5.34 6.32
CA SER A 19 -3.76 -5.34 7.74
C SER A 19 -2.58 -5.41 8.71
N GLN A 20 -1.46 -6.02 8.29
CA GLN A 20 -0.24 -6.12 9.08
C GLN A 20 0.40 -4.77 9.43
N ILE A 21 0.29 -3.78 8.53
CA ILE A 21 0.96 -2.48 8.67
C ILE A 21 -0.01 -1.30 8.87
N ILE A 22 -1.27 -1.46 8.47
CA ILE A 22 -2.19 -0.32 8.37
C ILE A 22 -2.41 0.41 9.69
N LYS A 23 -2.44 -0.32 10.81
CA LYS A 23 -2.70 0.24 12.14
C LYS A 23 -1.70 1.33 12.54
N GLN A 24 -0.44 1.17 12.16
CA GLN A 24 0.65 2.09 12.52
C GLN A 24 0.86 3.21 11.50
N MET A 25 0.12 3.16 10.39
CA MET A 25 0.37 3.94 9.18
C MET A 25 -0.80 4.81 8.76
N SER A 26 -1.95 4.68 9.42
CA SER A 26 -3.20 5.26 8.94
C SER A 26 -3.78 6.29 9.90
N ASP A 27 -4.37 7.35 9.32
CA ASP A 27 -5.17 8.30 10.08
C ASP A 27 -6.63 7.82 10.25
N PRO A 28 -7.39 8.35 11.23
CA PRO A 28 -8.78 7.93 11.48
C PRO A 28 -9.74 8.11 10.29
N GLN A 29 -9.41 8.98 9.32
CA GLN A 29 -10.24 9.26 8.15
C GLN A 29 -9.82 8.43 6.92
N MET A 30 -8.74 7.66 6.99
CA MET A 30 -8.20 6.87 5.87
C MET A 30 -9.28 5.99 5.22
N THR A 31 -10.11 5.31 6.01
CA THR A 31 -11.19 4.46 5.50
C THR A 31 -12.20 5.25 4.66
N GLY A 32 -12.58 6.45 5.10
CA GLY A 32 -13.50 7.33 4.37
C GLY A 32 -12.86 7.87 3.09
N ARG A 33 -11.58 8.28 3.14
CA ARG A 33 -10.83 8.73 1.96
C ARG A 33 -10.71 7.63 0.90
N LEU A 34 -10.41 6.40 1.32
CA LEU A 34 -10.31 5.26 0.43
C LEU A 34 -11.67 4.90 -0.19
N THR A 35 -12.74 4.90 0.59
CA THR A 35 -14.11 4.67 0.08
C THR A 35 -14.52 5.73 -0.94
N ALA A 36 -14.15 7.00 -0.70
CA ALA A 36 -14.41 8.08 -1.65
C ALA A 36 -13.64 7.90 -2.97
N ILE A 37 -12.42 7.37 -2.93
CA ILE A 37 -11.65 7.02 -4.13
C ILE A 37 -12.31 5.87 -4.87
N MET A 38 -12.72 4.80 -4.17
CA MET A 38 -13.46 3.69 -4.79
C MET A 38 -14.76 4.18 -5.44
N LYS A 39 -15.41 5.18 -4.84
CA LYS A 39 -16.59 5.79 -5.47
C LYS A 39 -16.25 6.57 -6.74
N LYS A 40 -15.10 7.24 -6.82
CA LYS A 40 -14.65 7.86 -8.07
C LYS A 40 -14.42 6.81 -9.15
N ILE A 41 -13.69 5.74 -8.83
CA ILE A 41 -13.45 4.61 -9.73
C ILE A 41 -14.78 4.00 -10.23
N ASN A 42 -15.71 3.76 -9.31
CA ASN A 42 -17.03 3.23 -9.64
C ASN A 42 -17.84 4.13 -10.59
N LEU A 43 -17.67 5.45 -10.50
CA LEU A 43 -18.38 6.38 -11.35
C LEU A 43 -17.85 6.41 -12.78
N GLU A 44 -16.63 5.93 -13.03
CA GLU A 44 -16.02 5.85 -14.35
C GLU A 44 -16.65 4.77 -15.23
N ASP A 45 -17.21 3.72 -14.63
CA ASP A 45 -17.94 2.71 -15.38
C ASP A 45 -19.22 3.32 -15.99
N GLN A 46 -19.21 3.48 -17.32
CA GLN A 46 -20.36 3.92 -18.12
C GLN A 46 -21.07 2.78 -18.85
N THR A 47 -20.61 1.54 -18.69
CA THR A 47 -21.17 0.38 -19.39
C THR A 47 -22.42 -0.14 -18.67
N GLU A 48 -22.41 -0.08 -17.35
CA GLU A 48 -23.48 -0.57 -16.50
C GLU A 48 -24.47 0.52 -16.09
N ALA A 49 -25.69 0.08 -15.78
CA ALA A 49 -26.75 0.96 -15.30
C ALA A 49 -26.40 1.57 -13.93
N ARG A 50 -26.89 2.79 -13.67
CA ARG A 50 -26.75 3.43 -12.37
C ARG A 50 -27.35 2.55 -11.27
N GLY A 51 -26.60 2.33 -10.20
CA GLY A 51 -26.93 1.44 -9.11
C GLY A 51 -26.15 0.12 -9.14
N TYR A 52 -25.56 -0.23 -10.28
CA TYR A 52 -24.95 -1.54 -10.56
C TYR A 52 -23.56 -1.47 -11.19
N ARG A 53 -23.04 -0.25 -11.39
CA ARG A 53 -21.70 -0.02 -11.94
C ARG A 53 -20.62 -0.79 -11.21
N ALA A 54 -19.67 -1.36 -11.91
CA ALA A 54 -18.53 -2.05 -11.35
C ALA A 54 -17.55 -1.07 -10.68
N ILE A 55 -16.65 -1.58 -9.83
CA ILE A 55 -15.50 -0.84 -9.30
C ILE A 55 -14.26 -1.40 -9.99
N LEU A 56 -13.88 -0.76 -11.10
CA LEU A 56 -12.83 -1.21 -12.02
C LEU A 56 -11.47 -0.58 -11.66
N ILE A 57 -10.83 -1.09 -10.60
CA ILE A 57 -9.50 -0.65 -10.14
C ILE A 57 -8.46 -0.89 -11.24
N SER A 58 -8.53 -2.03 -11.93
CA SER A 58 -7.63 -2.40 -13.03
C SER A 58 -7.59 -1.36 -14.15
N GLN A 59 -8.73 -0.71 -14.42
CA GLN A 59 -8.87 0.28 -15.49
C GLN A 59 -8.66 1.71 -15.00
N GLN A 60 -8.81 1.97 -13.70
CA GLN A 60 -8.85 3.31 -13.11
C GLN A 60 -7.85 3.48 -11.96
N SER A 61 -6.73 2.76 -12.02
CA SER A 61 -5.68 2.69 -10.99
C SER A 61 -5.05 4.04 -10.68
N GLN A 62 -5.09 5.00 -11.61
CA GLN A 62 -4.58 6.36 -11.43
C GLN A 62 -5.18 7.09 -10.23
N TYR A 63 -6.39 6.72 -9.79
CA TYR A 63 -7.03 7.32 -8.62
C TYR A 63 -6.45 6.88 -7.28
N LEU A 64 -5.78 5.72 -7.25
CA LEU A 64 -5.13 5.17 -6.04
C LEU A 64 -3.62 5.40 -6.02
N ASN A 65 -3.02 5.74 -7.18
CA ASN A 65 -1.62 6.11 -7.25
C ASN A 65 -1.31 7.27 -6.29
N ARG A 66 -0.22 7.11 -5.53
CA ARG A 66 0.24 8.05 -4.49
C ARG A 66 -0.73 8.23 -3.32
N PHE A 67 -1.67 7.31 -3.11
CA PHE A 67 -2.54 7.36 -1.93
C PHE A 67 -1.72 7.23 -0.65
N ALA A 68 -1.70 8.29 0.16
CA ALA A 68 -1.09 8.29 1.50
C ALA A 68 -2.08 7.79 2.55
N PHE A 69 -1.67 6.82 3.36
CA PHE A 69 -2.52 6.21 4.40
C PHE A 69 -2.75 7.12 5.60
N ASP A 70 -1.80 8.01 5.91
CA ASP A 70 -1.98 9.12 6.84
C ASP A 70 -1.89 10.44 6.06
N LYS A 71 -2.95 11.26 6.14
CA LYS A 71 -2.95 12.58 5.50
C LYS A 71 -2.05 13.61 6.21
N ASN A 72 -1.67 13.36 7.46
CA ASN A 72 -0.88 14.25 8.30
C ASN A 72 0.62 13.93 8.23
N VAL A 73 0.98 12.74 7.73
CA VAL A 73 2.38 12.30 7.58
C VAL A 73 2.61 11.84 6.14
N SER A 74 3.33 12.65 5.37
CA SER A 74 3.71 12.32 3.99
C SER A 74 5.02 11.53 3.97
N LEU A 75 5.06 10.45 3.19
CA LEU A 75 6.27 9.66 2.95
C LEU A 75 7.40 10.53 2.38
N GLU A 76 7.10 11.39 1.42
CA GLU A 76 8.05 12.33 0.82
C GLU A 76 8.54 13.40 1.82
N GLY A 77 7.73 13.70 2.84
CA GLY A 77 8.11 14.59 3.92
C GLY A 77 9.09 13.94 4.92
N VAL A 78 8.99 12.63 5.14
CA VAL A 78 9.83 11.90 6.10
C VAL A 78 11.02 11.18 5.47
N PHE A 79 10.93 10.82 4.19
CA PHE A 79 11.94 10.06 3.47
C PHE A 79 12.14 10.64 2.06
N VAL A 80 13.26 11.32 1.87
CA VAL A 80 13.61 12.10 0.66
C VAL A 80 14.68 11.38 -0.18
N ALA A 81 15.23 10.26 0.31
CA ALA A 81 16.25 9.52 -0.42
C ALA A 81 15.67 8.98 -1.74
N PRO A 82 16.45 9.04 -2.85
CA PRO A 82 15.99 8.52 -4.12
C PRO A 82 15.79 7.01 -4.01
N PHE A 83 14.78 6.50 -4.69
CA PHE A 83 14.50 5.07 -4.76
C PHE A 83 13.99 4.70 -6.14
N THR A 84 14.10 3.42 -6.46
CA THR A 84 13.53 2.82 -7.66
C THR A 84 12.64 1.67 -7.28
N LEU A 85 11.57 1.49 -8.05
CA LEU A 85 10.70 0.34 -7.99
C LEU A 85 10.82 -0.46 -9.27
N SER A 86 10.70 -1.78 -9.13
CA SER A 86 10.54 -2.70 -10.24
C SER A 86 9.57 -3.80 -9.84
N HIS A 87 8.98 -4.46 -10.83
CA HIS A 87 8.09 -5.60 -10.64
C HIS A 87 8.27 -6.60 -11.78
N THR A 88 7.93 -7.86 -11.50
CA THR A 88 7.98 -8.92 -12.50
C THR A 88 6.84 -8.76 -13.50
N PRO A 89 7.01 -9.20 -14.77
CA PRO A 89 5.90 -9.24 -15.73
C PRO A 89 4.73 -10.11 -15.28
N GLY A 90 4.99 -11.10 -14.42
CA GLY A 90 3.95 -11.94 -13.79
C GLY A 90 3.16 -11.24 -12.70
N ARG A 91 3.56 -10.03 -12.30
CA ARG A 91 2.94 -9.20 -11.24
C ARG A 91 2.92 -9.86 -9.86
N ASP A 92 3.69 -10.92 -9.67
CA ASP A 92 3.77 -11.69 -8.43
C ASP A 92 4.87 -11.19 -7.49
N SER A 93 5.81 -10.37 -7.97
CA SER A 93 6.92 -9.86 -7.18
C SER A 93 7.28 -8.43 -7.56
N GLY A 94 7.76 -7.68 -6.57
CA GLY A 94 8.22 -6.31 -6.71
C GLY A 94 9.46 -6.09 -5.86
N THR A 95 10.28 -5.12 -6.24
CA THR A 95 11.50 -4.77 -5.51
C THR A 95 11.61 -3.26 -5.34
N LEU A 96 11.79 -2.84 -4.10
CA LEU A 96 12.24 -1.51 -3.71
C LEU A 96 13.77 -1.50 -3.63
N THR A 97 14.41 -0.59 -4.36
CA THR A 97 15.86 -0.34 -4.26
C THR A 97 16.12 1.11 -3.89
N VAL A 98 16.79 1.31 -2.76
CA VAL A 98 17.28 2.61 -2.30
C VAL A 98 18.81 2.59 -2.38
N PRO A 99 19.46 3.41 -3.23
CA PRO A 99 20.91 3.50 -3.29
C PRO A 99 21.53 3.94 -1.96
N ALA A 100 22.85 3.82 -1.85
CA ALA A 100 23.60 4.35 -0.70
C ALA A 100 23.26 5.83 -0.44
N PHE A 101 23.04 6.18 0.83
CA PHE A 101 22.62 7.53 1.22
C PHE A 101 23.01 7.82 2.67
N ASN A 102 23.02 9.11 3.03
CA ASN A 102 23.20 9.52 4.43
C ASN A 102 21.84 9.88 5.04
N PRO A 103 21.34 9.11 6.04
CA PRO A 103 20.05 9.38 6.66
C PRO A 103 19.94 10.77 7.27
N ALA A 104 21.03 11.33 7.80
CA ALA A 104 21.06 12.67 8.39
C ALA A 104 20.65 13.79 7.41
N ASN A 105 20.75 13.55 6.10
CA ASN A 105 20.42 14.53 5.06
C ASN A 105 19.04 14.28 4.42
N LEU A 106 18.53 13.05 4.49
CA LEU A 106 17.45 12.57 3.62
C LEU A 106 16.31 11.87 4.39
N VAL A 107 16.41 11.79 5.71
CA VAL A 107 15.37 11.22 6.58
C VAL A 107 15.01 12.23 7.66
N ASN A 108 13.77 12.70 7.63
CA ASN A 108 13.23 13.58 8.67
C ASN A 108 12.57 12.71 9.74
N ALA A 109 13.39 12.24 10.68
CA ALA A 109 12.94 11.36 11.75
C ALA A 109 12.26 12.12 12.91
N PRO A 110 11.26 11.53 13.59
CA PRO A 110 10.70 12.09 14.80
C PRO A 110 11.73 12.14 15.93
N ALA A 111 11.58 13.11 16.84
CA ALA A 111 12.50 13.29 17.96
C ALA A 111 12.60 12.02 18.83
N GLY A 112 13.83 11.59 19.11
CA GLY A 112 14.13 10.39 19.91
C GLY A 112 14.25 9.10 19.10
N ALA A 113 13.92 9.10 17.81
CA ALA A 113 14.21 7.97 16.94
C ALA A 113 15.73 7.80 16.77
N THR A 114 16.15 6.54 16.71
CA THR A 114 17.56 6.15 16.52
C THR A 114 17.74 5.32 15.26
N HIS A 115 16.69 4.59 14.86
CA HIS A 115 16.71 3.69 13.73
C HIS A 115 15.41 3.83 12.94
N PHE A 116 15.43 3.37 11.71
CA PHE A 116 14.22 3.18 10.91
C PHE A 116 14.28 1.87 10.14
N ARG A 117 13.13 1.45 9.63
CA ARG A 117 13.01 0.38 8.63
C ARG A 117 12.24 0.90 7.44
N LEU A 118 12.68 0.51 6.26
CA LEU A 118 11.89 0.67 5.04
C LEU A 118 10.95 -0.51 4.90
N ILE A 119 9.73 -0.22 4.45
CA ILE A 119 8.70 -1.21 4.18
C ILE A 119 8.47 -1.24 2.67
N HIS A 120 8.42 -2.45 2.13
CA HIS A 120 7.93 -2.69 0.79
C HIS A 120 6.82 -3.74 0.88
N ALA A 121 5.63 -3.37 0.43
CA ALA A 121 4.47 -4.25 0.50
C ALA A 121 3.80 -4.35 -0.88
N LEU A 122 3.35 -5.56 -1.21
CA LEU A 122 2.45 -5.82 -2.32
C LEU A 122 1.09 -6.21 -1.77
N ALA A 123 0.02 -5.69 -2.37
CA ALA A 123 -1.34 -6.08 -2.06
C ALA A 123 -2.15 -6.23 -3.35
N CYS A 124 -2.62 -7.44 -3.62
CA CYS A 124 -3.50 -7.74 -4.74
C CYS A 124 -4.95 -7.43 -4.36
N VAL A 125 -5.62 -6.66 -5.22
CA VAL A 125 -7.02 -6.26 -5.04
C VAL A 125 -7.74 -6.47 -6.35
N SER A 126 -8.87 -7.16 -6.29
CA SER A 126 -9.73 -7.41 -7.44
C SER A 126 -10.58 -6.17 -7.78
N ASP A 127 -11.05 -6.11 -9.02
CA ASP A 127 -12.23 -5.36 -9.39
C ASP A 127 -13.47 -5.99 -8.77
N PHE A 128 -14.53 -5.20 -8.58
CA PHE A 128 -15.77 -5.65 -7.95
C PHE A 128 -16.97 -5.41 -8.85
N ALA A 129 -17.81 -6.42 -9.01
CA ALA A 129 -19.05 -6.34 -9.77
C ALA A 129 -20.26 -6.65 -8.87
N TYR A 130 -21.41 -6.10 -9.21
CA TYR A 130 -22.65 -6.43 -8.52
C TYR A 130 -23.14 -7.82 -8.94
N ASN A 131 -23.49 -8.65 -7.97
CA ASN A 131 -24.08 -9.97 -8.20
C ASN A 131 -25.59 -9.92 -7.90
N ASP A 132 -26.43 -10.05 -8.92
CA ASP A 132 -27.90 -10.01 -8.79
C ASP A 132 -28.46 -11.14 -7.91
N THR A 133 -27.75 -12.26 -7.83
CA THR A 133 -28.19 -13.43 -7.05
C THR A 133 -27.96 -13.22 -5.56
N THR A 134 -26.80 -12.68 -5.19
CA THR A 134 -26.45 -12.45 -3.77
C THR A 134 -26.82 -11.05 -3.29
N GLY A 135 -27.12 -10.13 -4.20
CA GLY A 135 -27.52 -8.75 -3.92
C GLY A 135 -26.39 -7.86 -3.42
N VAL A 136 -25.13 -8.29 -3.59
CA VAL A 136 -23.94 -7.58 -3.09
C VAL A 136 -22.85 -7.50 -4.17
N TYR A 137 -21.88 -6.63 -3.92
CA TYR A 137 -20.68 -6.56 -4.75
C TYR A 137 -19.66 -7.61 -4.31
N GLU A 138 -19.12 -8.33 -5.27
CA GLU A 138 -18.18 -9.43 -5.05
C GLU A 138 -16.91 -9.20 -5.89
N PRO A 139 -15.74 -9.66 -5.41
CA PRO A 139 -14.52 -9.61 -6.21
C PRO A 139 -14.67 -10.51 -7.44
N ILE A 140 -14.32 -9.98 -8.61
CA ILE A 140 -14.30 -10.74 -9.87
C ILE A 140 -13.20 -11.82 -9.81
N ASP A 141 -12.01 -11.47 -9.32
CA ASP A 141 -10.90 -12.38 -9.02
C ASP A 141 -10.85 -12.70 -7.53
N ALA A 142 -11.82 -13.49 -7.07
CA ALA A 142 -11.94 -13.87 -5.66
C ALA A 142 -10.74 -14.68 -5.14
N ALA A 143 -10.04 -15.42 -6.00
CA ALA A 143 -8.92 -16.28 -5.60
C ALA A 143 -7.68 -15.47 -5.21
N ASN A 144 -7.47 -14.33 -5.88
CA ASN A 144 -6.30 -13.49 -5.67
C ASN A 144 -6.59 -12.22 -4.84
N ASN A 145 -7.86 -11.87 -4.62
CA ASN A 145 -8.24 -10.72 -3.81
C ASN A 145 -7.68 -10.84 -2.38
N GLU A 146 -7.14 -9.75 -1.86
CA GLU A 146 -6.55 -9.65 -0.52
C GLU A 146 -5.22 -10.39 -0.31
N LEU A 147 -4.64 -11.03 -1.35
CA LEU A 147 -3.29 -11.56 -1.27
C LEU A 147 -2.28 -10.43 -1.05
N SER A 148 -1.34 -10.63 -0.13
CA SER A 148 -0.31 -9.64 0.14
C SER A 148 0.98 -10.27 0.60
N ASP A 149 2.05 -9.49 0.47
CA ASP A 149 3.33 -9.75 1.11
C ASP A 149 3.90 -8.42 1.60
N VAL A 150 4.38 -8.41 2.85
CA VAL A 150 4.95 -7.22 3.50
C VAL A 150 6.35 -7.56 3.94
N GLN A 151 7.32 -6.87 3.33
CA GLN A 151 8.72 -7.06 3.60
C GLN A 151 9.33 -5.78 4.15
N TYR A 152 10.39 -5.97 4.92
CA TYR A 152 11.05 -4.91 5.63
C TYR A 152 12.55 -4.98 5.38
N SER A 153 13.20 -3.84 5.30
CA SER A 153 14.66 -3.80 5.44
C SER A 153 15.09 -4.29 6.83
N GLY A 154 16.41 -4.46 7.00
CA GLY A 154 17.01 -4.43 8.33
C GLY A 154 16.77 -3.09 9.03
N TYR A 155 17.08 -3.03 10.33
CA TYR A 155 17.14 -1.76 11.06
C TYR A 155 18.30 -0.94 10.54
N ILE A 156 18.02 0.29 10.11
CA ILE A 156 19.01 1.23 9.60
C ILE A 156 19.22 2.31 10.65
N ASP A 157 20.47 2.54 11.02
CA ASP A 157 20.89 3.58 11.97
C ASP A 157 20.71 4.97 11.33
N LEU A 158 20.02 5.88 12.03
CA LEU A 158 19.83 7.26 11.58
C LEU A 158 21.12 8.09 11.63
N PHE A 159 22.11 7.68 12.42
CA PHE A 159 23.32 8.44 12.69
C PHE A 159 24.53 7.95 11.90
N SER A 160 24.36 6.94 11.05
CA SER A 160 25.43 6.36 10.24
C SER A 160 25.05 6.32 8.75
N PRO A 161 25.98 6.67 7.83
CA PRO A 161 25.75 6.54 6.40
C PRO A 161 25.46 5.09 5.98
N VAL A 162 24.49 4.92 5.10
CA VAL A 162 24.20 3.63 4.46
C VAL A 162 25.12 3.48 3.26
N ALA A 163 26.14 2.62 3.36
CA ALA A 163 27.19 2.50 2.35
C ALA A 163 26.80 1.68 1.11
N THR A 164 25.76 0.84 1.21
CA THR A 164 25.30 -0.05 0.13
C THR A 164 23.83 0.17 -0.16
N SER A 165 23.38 -0.19 -1.36
CA SER A 165 21.95 -0.12 -1.68
C SER A 165 21.14 -1.02 -0.74
N THR A 166 20.06 -0.48 -0.19
CA THR A 166 19.04 -1.25 0.52
C THR A 166 18.05 -1.79 -0.50
N VAL A 167 17.93 -3.10 -0.57
CA VAL A 167 17.01 -3.79 -1.47
C VAL A 167 15.99 -4.55 -0.62
N VAL A 168 14.70 -4.31 -0.88
CA VAL A 168 13.60 -5.02 -0.23
C VAL A 168 12.70 -5.57 -1.32
N THR A 169 12.58 -6.89 -1.38
CA THR A 169 11.76 -7.59 -2.38
C THR A 169 10.59 -8.24 -1.67
N ALA A 170 9.38 -7.96 -2.16
CA ALA A 170 8.15 -8.61 -1.73
C ALA A 170 7.60 -9.49 -2.86
N THR A 171 7.11 -10.68 -2.50
CA THR A 171 6.62 -11.71 -3.42
C THR A 171 5.31 -12.29 -2.89
N LEU A 172 4.24 -12.19 -3.68
CA LEU A 172 2.93 -12.70 -3.31
C LEU A 172 2.99 -14.23 -3.06
N PRO A 173 2.32 -14.72 -2.01
CA PRO A 173 2.42 -16.12 -1.61
C PRO A 173 1.76 -17.05 -2.64
N GLY A 174 2.35 -18.23 -2.84
CA GLY A 174 1.77 -19.28 -3.68
C GLY A 174 1.93 -19.10 -5.19
N SER A 175 2.71 -18.12 -5.65
CA SER A 175 2.94 -17.83 -7.07
C SER A 175 1.63 -17.68 -7.86
N PRO A 176 0.77 -16.71 -7.49
CA PRO A 176 -0.56 -16.59 -8.07
C PRO A 176 -0.50 -16.22 -9.55
N THR A 177 -1.47 -16.71 -10.32
CA THR A 177 -1.72 -16.22 -11.68
C THR A 177 -2.83 -15.17 -11.60
N LEU A 178 -2.44 -13.90 -11.67
CA LEU A 178 -3.36 -12.77 -11.54
C LEU A 178 -4.14 -12.53 -12.85
N THR A 179 -5.47 -12.41 -12.75
CA THR A 179 -6.33 -12.10 -13.90
C THR A 179 -6.24 -10.62 -14.30
N ALA A 180 -6.83 -10.24 -15.44
CA ALA A 180 -6.87 -8.84 -15.88
C ALA A 180 -7.66 -7.93 -14.92
N ASP A 181 -8.58 -8.51 -14.15
CA ASP A 181 -9.42 -7.82 -13.17
C ASP A 181 -8.76 -7.70 -11.79
N ALA A 182 -7.48 -8.07 -11.66
CA ALA A 182 -6.69 -7.93 -10.45
C ALA A 182 -5.58 -6.88 -10.62
N SER A 183 -5.45 -6.02 -9.62
CA SER A 183 -4.44 -4.96 -9.54
C SER A 183 -3.52 -5.17 -8.34
N VAL A 184 -2.21 -4.99 -8.52
CA VAL A 184 -1.24 -5.10 -7.43
C VAL A 184 -0.81 -3.72 -6.99
N LEU A 185 -1.19 -3.36 -5.77
CA LEU A 185 -0.77 -2.14 -5.09
C LEU A 185 0.67 -2.32 -4.61
N GLN A 186 1.61 -1.55 -5.17
CA GLN A 186 2.99 -1.50 -4.68
C GLN A 186 3.15 -0.35 -3.69
N CYS A 187 3.27 -0.72 -2.42
CA CYS A 187 3.35 0.21 -1.30
C CYS A 187 4.79 0.36 -0.82
N ILE A 188 5.15 1.60 -0.48
CA ILE A 188 6.41 1.93 0.21
C ILE A 188 6.05 2.60 1.53
N GLY A 189 6.77 2.24 2.59
CA GLY A 189 6.66 2.89 3.88
C GLY A 189 7.97 3.02 4.64
N ILE A 190 7.90 3.72 5.76
CA ILE A 190 8.97 3.89 6.73
C ILE A 190 8.42 3.83 8.14
N GLU A 191 9.12 3.12 9.01
CA GLU A 191 8.85 3.05 10.45
C GLU A 191 10.05 3.52 11.24
N PHE A 192 9.81 4.25 12.32
CA PHE A 192 10.84 4.76 13.20
C PHE A 192 10.91 3.99 14.52
N TYR A 193 12.13 3.82 15.02
CA TYR A 193 12.42 3.01 16.19
C TYR A 193 13.41 3.70 17.13
N GLN A 194 13.25 3.48 18.43
CA GLN A 194 14.29 3.75 19.42
C GLN A 194 14.94 2.43 19.85
N GLN A 195 16.26 2.37 19.75
CA GLN A 195 17.04 1.26 20.26
C GLN A 195 17.36 1.51 21.74
N VAL A 196 17.04 0.54 22.60
CA VAL A 196 17.43 0.54 24.02
C VAL A 196 18.06 -0.82 24.33
N GLY A 197 19.37 -0.83 24.55
CA GLY A 197 20.14 -2.06 24.63
C GLY A 197 20.10 -2.82 23.30
N ALA A 198 19.67 -4.08 23.33
CA ALA A 198 19.55 -4.92 22.14
C ALA A 198 18.18 -4.82 21.44
N ASN A 199 17.20 -4.12 22.04
CA ASN A 199 15.82 -4.11 21.56
C ASN A 199 15.48 -2.83 20.79
N TYR A 200 14.62 -2.97 19.78
CA TYR A 200 14.08 -1.86 18.99
C TYR A 200 12.59 -1.67 19.30
N TYR A 201 12.23 -0.45 19.70
CA TYR A 201 10.86 -0.08 20.06
C TYR A 201 10.25 0.83 19.00
N LEU A 202 9.14 0.39 18.40
CA LEU A 202 8.43 1.11 17.35
C LEU A 202 7.80 2.40 17.88
N PHE A 203 7.90 3.47 17.10
CA PHE A 203 7.25 4.74 17.41
C PHE A 203 5.78 4.71 16.97
N ASN A 204 4.92 5.36 17.75
CA ASN A 204 3.51 5.54 17.42
C ASN A 204 3.25 6.75 16.50
N SER A 205 4.30 7.42 16.03
CA SER A 205 4.19 8.61 15.19
C SER A 205 5.39 8.76 14.26
N GLY A 206 5.21 9.53 13.19
CA GLY A 206 6.22 9.77 12.16
C GLY A 206 6.30 8.66 11.10
N ASN A 207 5.67 7.51 11.32
CA ASN A 207 5.59 6.44 10.32
C ASN A 207 4.73 6.89 9.14
N ALA A 208 5.10 6.44 7.94
CA ALA A 208 4.36 6.76 6.73
C ALA A 208 4.26 5.54 5.82
N LEU A 209 3.11 5.40 5.15
CA LEU A 209 2.87 4.40 4.11
C LEU A 209 2.15 5.08 2.96
N LYS A 210 2.50 4.67 1.74
CA LYS A 210 1.89 5.19 0.52
C LYS A 210 1.80 4.11 -0.54
N ILE A 211 0.70 4.05 -1.27
CA ILE A 211 0.62 3.32 -2.54
C ILE A 211 1.45 4.11 -3.55
N GLN A 212 2.61 3.60 -3.94
CA GLN A 212 3.49 4.32 -4.86
C GLN A 212 3.01 4.17 -6.30
N GLU A 213 2.75 2.94 -6.73
CA GLU A 213 2.25 2.59 -8.06
C GLU A 213 1.39 1.33 -8.01
N ILE A 214 0.71 1.05 -9.12
CA ILE A 214 -0.19 -0.09 -9.31
C ILE A 214 0.11 -0.71 -10.67
N PHE A 215 0.17 -2.03 -10.75
CA PHE A 215 0.43 -2.80 -11.97
C PHE A 215 -0.40 -4.08 -12.04
#